data_AF-A0A0C2I5Z2-F1
#
_entry.id   AF-A0A0C2I5Z2-F1
#
_cell.length_a   1.000
_cell.length_b   1.000
_cell.length_c   1.000
_cell.angle_alpha   90.00
_cell.angle_beta   90.00
_cell.angle_gamma   90.00
#
_symmetry.space_group_name_H-M   'P 1'
#
loop_
_entity.id
_entity.type
_entity.pdbx_description
1 polymer ?
#
loop_
_entity_poly.entity_id
_entity_poly.type
_entity_poly.pdbx_seq_one_letter_code
_entity_poly.pdbx_strand_id
1 'polypeptide(L)'
;MIDMGFEGDVQKILDYLPVSNVKPDNDDAEDPDKIMTNMYSKNRYRQTVMFTATMPPKVESMARNYLRRPAVVYIGIIGRPVDQVIQEVYILNEAEKTYTES
;
A
#
# COMPACT_ATOMS: atom_id res chain seq x y z
N MET A 1 -0.30 -6.88 7.26
CA MET A 1 -0.09 -6.20 8.56
C MET A 1 -1.40 -6.10 9.34
N ILE A 2 -2.45 -5.52 8.77
CA ILE A 2 -3.76 -5.40 9.44
C ILE A 2 -4.39 -6.77 9.74
N ASP A 3 -4.36 -7.71 8.80
CA ASP A 3 -4.92 -9.06 8.99
C ASP A 3 -4.18 -9.89 10.06
N MET A 4 -2.96 -9.49 10.41
CA MET A 4 -2.15 -10.12 11.45
C MET A 4 -2.34 -9.46 12.84
N GLY A 5 -3.23 -8.47 12.95
CA GLY A 5 -3.51 -7.78 14.21
C GLY A 5 -2.52 -6.67 14.60
N PHE A 6 -1.57 -6.31 13.73
CA PHE A 6 -0.54 -5.30 14.03
C PHE A 6 -1.01 -3.84 13.95
N GLU A 7 -2.32 -3.60 13.78
CA GLU A 7 -2.88 -2.26 13.62
C GLU A 7 -2.48 -1.33 14.79
N GLY A 8 -2.61 -1.80 16.03
CA GLY A 8 -2.26 -1.01 17.22
C GLY A 8 -0.77 -0.71 17.35
N ASP A 9 0.10 -1.64 16.93
CA ASP A 9 1.55 -1.42 17.00
C ASP A 9 2.03 -0.47 15.90
N VAL A 10 1.44 -0.55 14.71
CA VAL A 10 1.68 0.41 13.63
C VAL A 10 1.28 1.81 14.08
N GLN A 11 0.14 1.96 14.75
CA GLN A 11 -0.31 3.26 15.27
C GLN A 11 0.69 3.84 16.28
N LYS A 12 1.16 3.02 17.24
CA LYS A 12 2.18 3.45 18.22
C LYS A 12 3.47 3.90 17.54
N ILE A 13 3.98 3.14 16.58
CA ILE A 13 5.21 3.49 15.85
C ILE A 13 5.06 4.84 15.16
N LEU A 14 3.88 5.08 14.59
CA LEU A 14 3.61 6.31 13.85
C LEU A 14 3.45 7.52 14.76
N ASP A 15 3.00 7.34 16.00
CA ASP A 15 2.92 8.40 17.02
C ASP A 15 4.32 8.87 17.47
N TYR A 16 5.35 8.02 17.34
CA TYR A 16 6.74 8.42 17.61
C TYR A 16 7.37 9.26 16.50
N LEU A 17 6.72 9.39 15.34
CA LEU A 17 7.28 10.19 14.26
C LEU A 17 7.12 11.69 14.57
N PRO A 18 8.14 12.52 14.28
CA PRO A 18 8.07 13.95 14.53
C PRO A 18 6.92 14.58 13.73
N VAL A 19 6.05 15.33 14.39
CA VAL A 19 4.89 15.98 13.74
C VAL A 19 5.25 17.26 12.99
N SER A 20 6.43 17.83 13.27
CA SER A 20 6.90 19.10 12.68
C SER A 20 7.26 19.00 11.20
N ASN A 21 7.50 17.80 10.68
CA ASN A 21 7.85 17.57 9.27
C ASN A 21 6.69 17.02 8.44
N VAL A 22 5.45 17.03 8.98
CA VAL A 22 4.27 16.60 8.24
C VAL A 22 3.93 17.61 7.15
N LYS A 23 3.55 17.12 5.98
CA LYS A 23 3.11 17.96 4.86
C LYS A 23 1.84 18.73 5.23
N PRO A 24 1.72 20.02 4.87
CA PRO A 24 0.48 20.78 5.11
C PRO A 24 -0.71 20.13 4.41
N ASP A 25 -1.90 20.26 4.98
CA ASP A 25 -3.14 19.72 4.40
C ASP A 25 -3.86 20.79 3.56
N ASN A 26 -3.18 21.25 2.51
CA ASN A 26 -3.65 22.29 1.59
C ASN A 26 -3.36 21.90 0.13
N ASP A 27 -3.85 22.70 -0.83
CA ASP A 27 -3.65 22.42 -2.27
C ASP A 27 -2.17 22.49 -2.68
N ASP A 28 -1.34 23.20 -1.92
CA ASP A 28 0.12 23.22 -2.11
C ASP A 28 0.75 21.83 -1.95
N ALA A 29 0.05 20.92 -1.27
CA ALA A 29 0.47 19.54 -1.13
C ALA A 29 0.17 18.66 -2.35
N GLU A 30 -0.42 19.19 -3.41
CA GLU A 30 -0.57 18.47 -4.69
C GLU A 30 0.11 19.22 -5.85
N ASP A 31 0.56 20.46 -5.62
CA ASP A 31 1.25 21.28 -6.60
C ASP A 31 2.65 20.69 -6.93
N PRO A 32 2.86 20.22 -8.18
CA PRO A 32 4.11 19.57 -8.57
C PRO A 32 5.32 20.50 -8.43
N ASP A 33 5.18 21.80 -8.72
CA ASP A 33 6.29 22.76 -8.67
C ASP A 33 6.72 23.01 -7.22
N LYS A 34 5.75 23.15 -6.31
CA LYS A 34 6.01 23.30 -4.87
C LYS A 34 6.58 22.01 -4.26
N ILE A 35 6.07 20.85 -4.67
CA ILE A 35 6.59 19.55 -4.21
C ILE A 35 8.03 19.35 -4.67
N MET A 36 8.34 19.65 -5.93
CA MET A 36 9.70 19.52 -6.47
C MET A 36 10.66 20.50 -5.78
N THR A 37 10.26 21.76 -5.61
CA THR A 37 11.06 22.76 -4.90
C THR A 37 11.35 22.33 -3.45
N ASN A 38 10.33 21.80 -2.76
CA ASN A 38 10.50 21.25 -1.41
C ASN A 38 11.43 20.03 -1.42
N MET A 39 11.38 19.18 -2.43
CA MET A 39 12.21 17.97 -2.54
C MET A 39 13.72 18.28 -2.62
N TYR A 40 14.12 19.47 -3.06
CA TYR A 40 15.50 19.93 -3.08
C TYR A 40 15.88 20.83 -1.89
N SER A 41 14.93 21.15 -1.01
CA SER A 41 15.18 21.94 0.21
C SER A 41 15.87 21.11 1.30
N LYS A 42 16.51 21.78 2.26
CA LYS A 42 17.07 21.14 3.46
C LYS A 42 15.97 20.75 4.47
N ASN A 43 14.85 21.47 4.48
CA ASN A 43 13.71 21.25 5.38
C ASN A 43 12.55 20.59 4.63
N ARG A 44 12.75 19.33 4.23
CA ARG A 44 11.77 18.59 3.43
C ARG A 44 10.65 18.06 4.31
N TYR A 45 9.44 18.06 3.76
CA TYR A 45 8.34 17.33 4.40
C TYR A 45 8.55 15.82 4.29
N ARG A 46 8.07 15.09 5.30
CA ARG A 46 8.06 13.63 5.33
C ARG A 46 7.19 13.12 4.19
N GLN A 47 7.74 12.22 3.39
CA GLN A 47 7.01 11.45 2.40
C GLN A 47 6.66 10.09 2.99
N THR A 48 5.39 9.72 2.91
CA THR A 48 4.89 8.43 3.38
C THR A 48 4.33 7.68 2.19
N VAL A 49 4.79 6.44 2.01
CA VAL A 49 4.35 5.55 0.93
C VAL A 49 3.69 4.35 1.58
N MET A 50 2.51 3.98 1.08
CA MET A 50 1.79 2.80 1.51
C MET A 50 1.65 1.84 0.33
N PHE A 51 2.13 0.61 0.52
CA PHE A 51 1.94 -0.48 -0.43
C PHE A 51 0.87 -1.43 0.10
N THR A 52 -0.13 -1.72 -0.71
CA THR A 52 -1.15 -2.70 -0.36
C THR A 52 -1.69 -3.39 -1.62
N ALA A 53 -2.02 -4.67 -1.49
CA ALA A 53 -2.67 -5.44 -2.55
C ALA A 53 -4.19 -5.25 -2.54
N THR A 54 -4.77 -4.93 -1.38
CA THR A 54 -6.21 -4.74 -1.18
C THR A 54 -6.48 -3.47 -0.37
N MET A 55 -7.66 -2.89 -0.54
CA MET A 55 -8.08 -1.66 0.16
C MET A 55 -9.36 -1.92 0.98
N PRO A 56 -9.32 -2.74 2.05
CA PRO A 56 -10.45 -2.85 2.96
C PRO A 56 -10.61 -1.55 3.78
N PRO A 57 -11.79 -1.28 4.36
CA PRO A 57 -12.08 -0.02 5.07
C PRO A 57 -11.07 0.35 6.17
N LYS A 58 -10.47 -0.64 6.85
CA LYS A 58 -9.43 -0.41 7.85
C LYS A 58 -8.14 0.17 7.27
N VAL A 59 -7.72 -0.33 6.09
CA VAL A 59 -6.53 0.21 5.39
C VAL A 59 -6.82 1.63 4.92
N GLU A 60 -8.03 1.90 4.42
CA GLU A 60 -8.41 3.26 4.00
C GLU A 60 -8.39 4.27 5.17
N SER A 61 -8.90 3.86 6.33
CA SER A 61 -8.84 4.68 7.54
C SER A 61 -7.40 4.99 7.96
N MET A 62 -6.53 3.97 7.94
CA MET A 62 -5.10 4.15 8.21
C MET A 62 -4.46 5.08 7.16
N ALA A 63 -4.75 4.88 5.87
CA ALA A 63 -4.25 5.73 4.79
C ALA A 63 -4.61 7.21 5.00
N ARG A 64 -5.85 7.53 5.39
CA ARG A 64 -6.28 8.91 5.65
C ARG A 64 -5.56 9.58 6.82
N ASN A 65 -5.23 8.81 7.86
CA ASN A 65 -4.58 9.36 9.04
C ASN A 65 -3.10 9.71 8.78
N TYR A 66 -2.44 8.97 7.88
CA TYR A 66 -0.99 9.05 7.71
C TYR A 66 -0.53 9.62 6.38
N LEU A 67 -1.35 9.52 5.33
CA LEU A 67 -1.07 10.11 4.04
C LEU A 67 -1.79 11.46 3.93
N ARG A 68 -1.05 12.49 3.54
CA ARG A 68 -1.62 13.80 3.19
C ARG A 68 -1.68 13.89 1.69
N ARG A 69 -2.91 13.90 1.15
CA ARG A 69 -3.20 14.01 -0.29
C ARG A 69 -2.36 13.03 -1.14
N PRO A 70 -2.54 11.70 -0.96
CA PRO A 70 -1.74 10.71 -1.67
C PRO A 70 -2.15 10.60 -3.14
N ALA A 71 -1.17 10.46 -4.02
CA ALA A 71 -1.39 9.88 -5.34
C ALA A 71 -1.56 8.36 -5.21
N VAL A 72 -2.56 7.80 -5.89
CA VAL A 72 -2.80 6.35 -5.90
C VAL A 72 -2.36 5.77 -7.23
N VAL A 73 -1.45 4.79 -7.18
CA VAL A 73 -0.95 4.09 -8.35
C VAL A 73 -1.41 2.64 -8.27
N TYR A 74 -2.26 2.24 -9.21
CA TYR A 74 -2.71 0.85 -9.36
C TYR A 74 -1.94 0.21 -10.51
N ILE A 75 -1.35 -0.96 -10.24
CA ILE A 75 -0.67 -1.78 -11.25
C ILE A 75 -1.50 -3.05 -11.43
N GLY A 76 -2.04 -3.26 -12.64
CA GLY A 76 -2.88 -4.43 -12.96
C GLY A 76 -4.39 -4.22 -12.71
N ILE A 77 -5.17 -5.30 -12.84
CA ILE A 77 -6.63 -5.28 -12.66
C ILE A 77 -6.98 -5.55 -11.20
N ILE A 78 -7.66 -4.60 -10.55
CA ILE A 78 -8.12 -4.74 -9.17
C ILE A 78 -9.08 -5.94 -9.07
N GLY A 79 -8.74 -6.93 -8.25
CA GLY A 79 -9.62 -8.07 -7.93
C GLY A 79 -9.63 -9.22 -8.94
N ARG A 80 -8.81 -9.20 -10.00
CA ARG A 80 -8.71 -10.30 -10.98
C ARG A 80 -7.25 -10.70 -11.27
N PRO A 81 -6.56 -11.40 -10.34
CA PRO A 81 -5.20 -11.91 -10.59
C PRO A 81 -5.16 -13.03 -11.63
N VAL A 82 -6.30 -13.69 -11.89
CA VAL A 82 -6.38 -15.03 -12.49
C VAL A 82 -7.10 -15.08 -13.83
N ASP A 83 -7.61 -13.96 -14.35
CA ASP A 83 -8.37 -13.97 -15.62
C ASP A 83 -7.52 -14.35 -16.83
N GLN A 84 -6.19 -14.27 -16.73
CA GLN A 84 -5.27 -14.69 -17.80
C GLN A 84 -4.63 -16.07 -17.56
N VAL A 85 -4.95 -16.75 -16.47
CA VAL A 85 -4.37 -18.07 -16.13
C VAL A 85 -5.43 -19.14 -16.31
N ILE A 86 -5.19 -20.05 -17.26
CA ILE A 86 -5.99 -21.26 -17.41
C ILE A 86 -5.70 -22.16 -16.21
N GLN A 87 -6.72 -22.42 -15.39
CA GLN A 87 -6.64 -23.30 -14.23
C GLN A 87 -7.42 -24.58 -14.52
N GLU A 88 -6.72 -25.71 -14.58
CA GLU A 88 -7.31 -27.04 -14.73
C GLU A 88 -7.18 -27.80 -13.41
N VAL A 89 -8.26 -28.46 -12.98
CA VAL A 89 -8.29 -29.25 -11.74
C VAL A 89 -8.58 -30.70 -12.10
N TYR A 90 -7.72 -31.61 -11.64
CA TYR A 90 -7.89 -33.05 -11.80
C TYR A 90 -8.11 -33.67 -10.41
N ILE A 91 -9.25 -34.34 -10.23
CA ILE A 91 -9.59 -35.06 -9.00
C ILE A 91 -9.05 -36.48 -9.12
N LEU A 92 -8.06 -36.82 -8.30
CA LEU A 92 -7.33 -38.09 -8.34
C LEU A 92 -7.02 -38.55 -6.90
N ASN A 93 -6.82 -39.84 -6.70
CA ASN A 93 -6.29 -40.33 -5.41
C ASN A 93 -4.79 -40.03 -5.29
N GLU A 94 -4.27 -39.97 -4.07
CA GLU A 94 -2.85 -39.59 -3.85
C GLU A 94 -1.85 -40.53 -4.54
N ALA A 95 -2.20 -41.82 -4.66
CA ALA A 95 -1.40 -42.82 -5.39
C ALA A 95 -1.38 -42.62 -6.92
N GLU A 96 -2.29 -41.82 -7.47
CA GLU A 96 -2.45 -41.58 -8.91
C GLU A 96 -1.82 -40.26 -9.35
N LYS A 97 -1.29 -39.46 -8.41
CA LYS A 97 -0.54 -38.24 -8.73
C LYS A 97 0.80 -38.62 -9.35
N THR A 98 0.91 -38.40 -10.66
CA THR A 98 2.17 -38.61 -11.38
C THR A 98 2.95 -37.30 -11.35
N TYR A 99 4.11 -37.26 -10.70
CA TYR A 99 5.00 -36.10 -10.73
C TYR A 99 5.72 -36.07 -12.07
N THR A 100 5.14 -35.42 -13.08
CA THR A 100 5.89 -35.02 -14.27
C THR A 100 6.51 -33.65 -14.00
N GLU A 101 7.81 -33.63 -13.68
CA GLU A 101 8.62 -32.41 -13.71
C GLU A 101 8.66 -31.88 -15.15
N SER A 102 8.36 -30.59 -15.30
CA SER A 102 8.45 -29.81 -16.55
C SER A 102 9.45 -28.69 -16.38
#